data_AF-A0A7I9Z709-F1
#
_entry.id   AF-A0A7I9Z709-F1
#
_cell.length_a   1.000
_cell.length_b   1.000
_cell.length_c   1.000
_cell.angle_alpha   90.00
_cell.angle_beta   90.00
_cell.angle_gamma   90.00
#
_symmetry.space_group_name_H-M   'P 1'
#
loop_
_entity.id
_entity.type
_entity.pdbx_description
1 polymer ?
#
loop_
_entity_poly.entity_id
_entity_poly.type
_entity_poly.pdbx_seq_one_letter_code
_entity_poly.pdbx_strand_id
1 'polypeptide(L)'
;MQGPAIYEHTQGNFHAVRALLRRKRRAIALYRTPTYIETSNVFLKSYWDLAPEYFPNIKVFHLIRHPLEVARSTANREKYLCDQRKYRYYRGRDGRQYRWWALTGLEPIFDSFDLSQLTLFQFHLIQWIEIENRAMEYLRRFDMHTRCLTLHAPQDLNCAATAAKILDFVGIDDSGGLSMPGVQNRTPGYETSVGNDELIQSRDIVSALPTAYLEVFQHEPYASQPWATLLST
;
A
#
# COMPACT_ATOMS: atom_id res chain seq x y z
N MET A 1 1.84 -16.82 0.15
CA MET A 1 3.03 -16.30 0.87
C MET A 1 3.32 -14.92 0.33
N GLN A 2 3.28 -13.90 1.18
CA GLN A 2 3.33 -12.49 0.75
C GLN A 2 4.65 -11.81 1.17
N GLY A 3 5.10 -11.98 2.42
CA GLY A 3 6.37 -11.43 2.92
C GLY A 3 7.60 -11.78 2.06
N PRO A 4 7.88 -13.07 1.78
CA PRO A 4 9.03 -13.45 0.96
C PRO A 4 9.05 -12.78 -0.42
N ALA A 5 7.89 -12.50 -1.03
CA ALA A 5 7.84 -11.86 -2.34
C ALA A 5 8.39 -10.43 -2.31
N ILE A 6 8.20 -9.71 -1.20
CA ILE A 6 8.74 -8.36 -0.98
C ILE A 6 10.27 -8.44 -0.99
N TYR A 7 10.84 -9.33 -0.19
CA TYR A 7 12.30 -9.54 -0.15
C TYR A 7 12.89 -9.94 -1.50
N GLU A 8 12.28 -10.91 -2.19
CA GLU A 8 12.75 -11.34 -3.51
C GLU A 8 12.74 -10.20 -4.54
N HIS A 9 11.75 -9.31 -4.46
CA HIS A 9 11.68 -8.12 -5.30
C HIS A 9 12.78 -7.12 -4.94
N THR A 10 12.92 -6.77 -3.66
CA THR A 10 13.93 -5.82 -3.20
C THR A 10 15.36 -6.29 -3.50
N GLN A 11 15.62 -7.60 -3.51
CA GLN A 11 16.91 -8.19 -3.88
C GLN A 11 17.11 -8.33 -5.41
N GLY A 12 16.17 -7.88 -6.23
CA GLY A 12 16.24 -8.01 -7.69
C GLY A 12 16.07 -9.44 -8.21
N ASN A 13 15.59 -10.38 -7.38
CA ASN A 13 15.33 -11.77 -7.80
C ASN A 13 13.99 -11.90 -8.52
N PHE A 14 13.88 -11.24 -9.66
CA PHE A 14 12.64 -11.22 -10.45
C PHE A 14 12.24 -12.60 -10.97
N HIS A 15 13.16 -13.57 -11.06
CA HIS A 15 12.80 -14.95 -11.41
C HIS A 15 11.90 -15.59 -10.35
N ALA A 16 12.22 -15.43 -9.06
CA ALA A 16 11.41 -15.95 -7.96
C ALA A 16 10.03 -15.27 -7.92
N VAL A 17 9.99 -13.95 -8.12
CA VAL A 17 8.73 -13.18 -8.18
C VAL A 17 7.86 -13.62 -9.36
N ARG A 18 8.44 -13.78 -10.57
CA ARG A 18 7.73 -14.31 -11.75
C ARG A 18 7.17 -15.72 -11.51
N ALA A 19 7.90 -16.59 -10.81
CA ALA A 19 7.40 -17.91 -10.44
C ALA A 19 6.17 -17.84 -9.53
N LEU A 20 6.14 -16.88 -8.59
CA LEU A 20 4.96 -16.62 -7.77
C LEU A 20 3.77 -16.15 -8.62
N LEU A 21 3.98 -15.20 -9.53
CA LEU A 21 2.93 -14.68 -10.42
C LEU A 21 2.37 -15.76 -11.35
N ARG A 22 3.21 -16.65 -11.90
CA ARG A 22 2.76 -17.82 -12.66
C ARG A 22 1.80 -18.70 -11.85
N ARG A 23 2.15 -19.00 -10.59
CA ARG A 23 1.29 -19.79 -9.70
C ARG A 23 -0.03 -19.07 -9.42
N LYS A 24 0.03 -17.76 -9.17
CA LYS A 24 -1.15 -16.94 -8.92
C LYS A 24 -2.09 -16.93 -10.12
N ARG A 25 -1.57 -16.70 -11.33
CA ARG A 25 -2.35 -16.76 -12.58
C ARG A 25 -3.03 -18.12 -12.77
N ARG A 26 -2.31 -19.22 -12.52
CA ARG A 26 -2.89 -20.57 -12.57
C ARG A 26 -4.03 -20.74 -11.55
N ALA A 27 -3.83 -20.29 -10.32
CA ALA A 27 -4.86 -20.35 -9.29
C ALA A 27 -6.11 -19.53 -9.65
N ILE A 28 -5.93 -18.31 -10.18
CA ILE A 28 -7.05 -17.46 -10.61
C ILE A 28 -7.87 -18.15 -11.71
N ALA A 29 -7.20 -18.78 -12.67
CA ALA A 29 -7.87 -19.50 -13.75
C ALA A 29 -8.77 -20.66 -13.27
N LEU A 30 -8.51 -21.21 -12.08
CA LEU A 30 -9.32 -22.29 -11.50
C LEU A 30 -10.69 -21.83 -11.00
N TYR A 31 -10.86 -20.54 -10.68
CA TYR A 31 -12.15 -20.02 -10.17
C TYR A 31 -13.24 -19.97 -11.25
N ARG A 32 -12.88 -20.04 -12.55
CA ARG A 32 -13.83 -20.03 -13.68
C ARG A 32 -14.86 -18.88 -13.60
N THR A 33 -14.44 -17.74 -13.06
CA THR A 33 -15.24 -16.51 -12.97
C THR A 33 -14.80 -15.53 -14.06
N PRO A 34 -15.72 -14.75 -14.66
CA PRO A 34 -15.35 -13.68 -15.59
C PRO A 34 -14.55 -12.57 -14.90
N THR A 35 -14.78 -12.34 -13.60
CA THR A 35 -14.16 -11.27 -12.82
C THR A 35 -13.56 -11.83 -11.54
N TYR A 36 -12.28 -11.53 -11.30
CA TYR A 36 -11.57 -11.85 -10.06
C TYR A 36 -11.15 -10.55 -9.38
N ILE A 37 -11.60 -10.36 -8.13
CA ILE A 37 -11.26 -9.21 -7.31
C ILE A 37 -10.45 -9.70 -6.11
N GLU A 38 -9.35 -9.03 -5.82
CA GLU A 38 -8.56 -9.26 -4.61
C GLU A 38 -8.11 -7.95 -4.00
N THR A 39 -7.90 -7.97 -2.68
CA THR A 39 -7.18 -6.93 -1.95
C THR A 39 -5.81 -7.45 -1.57
N SER A 40 -4.75 -6.69 -1.88
CA SER A 40 -3.37 -7.10 -1.63
C SER A 40 -2.55 -5.96 -1.06
N ASN A 41 -2.29 -6.03 0.25
CA ASN A 41 -1.42 -5.06 0.95
C ASN A 41 0.07 -5.20 0.61
N VAL A 42 0.42 -6.10 -0.32
CA VAL A 42 1.79 -6.36 -0.77
C VAL A 42 2.00 -6.13 -2.26
N PHE A 43 0.95 -5.81 -3.04
CA PHE A 43 1.05 -5.60 -4.49
C PHE A 43 2.17 -4.62 -4.86
N LEU A 44 2.05 -3.38 -4.39
CA LEU A 44 3.05 -2.32 -4.57
C LEU A 44 4.36 -2.59 -3.84
N LYS A 45 4.39 -3.51 -2.88
CA LYS A 45 5.61 -3.87 -2.15
C LYS A 45 6.47 -4.91 -2.87
N SER A 46 5.90 -5.69 -3.79
CA SER A 46 6.56 -6.93 -4.25
C SER A 46 6.49 -7.29 -5.72
N TYR A 47 5.48 -6.87 -6.48
CA TYR A 47 5.38 -7.35 -7.86
C TYR A 47 4.59 -6.43 -8.81
N TRP A 48 4.43 -5.16 -8.44
CA TRP A 48 3.66 -4.19 -9.22
C TRP A 48 4.19 -4.03 -10.64
N ASP A 49 5.51 -4.01 -10.80
CA ASP A 49 6.23 -3.83 -12.07
C ASP A 49 6.24 -5.08 -12.95
N LEU A 50 5.98 -6.25 -12.37
CA LEU A 50 5.92 -7.53 -13.08
C LEU A 50 4.48 -8.01 -13.32
N ALA A 51 3.50 -7.45 -12.61
CA ALA A 51 2.09 -7.86 -12.72
C ALA A 51 1.52 -7.75 -14.15
N PRO A 52 1.82 -6.69 -14.94
CA PRO A 52 1.31 -6.57 -16.31
C PRO A 52 1.73 -7.72 -17.23
N GLU A 53 2.87 -8.38 -16.99
CA GLU A 53 3.31 -9.56 -17.76
C GLU A 53 2.33 -10.75 -17.61
N TYR A 54 1.62 -10.83 -16.48
CA TYR A 54 0.75 -11.98 -16.14
C TYR A 54 -0.73 -11.65 -16.14
N PHE A 55 -1.07 -10.38 -15.92
CA PHE A 55 -2.43 -9.89 -15.80
C PHE A 55 -2.61 -8.68 -16.73
N PRO A 56 -2.52 -8.87 -18.06
CA PRO A 56 -2.58 -7.76 -19.02
C PRO A 56 -3.90 -6.99 -18.98
N ASN A 57 -4.97 -7.59 -18.41
CA ASN A 57 -6.31 -7.02 -18.26
C ASN A 57 -6.65 -6.60 -16.81
N ILE A 58 -5.65 -6.51 -15.91
CA ILE A 58 -5.85 -6.02 -14.53
C ILE A 58 -6.48 -4.62 -14.50
N LYS A 59 -7.46 -4.40 -13.63
CA LYS A 59 -7.88 -3.05 -13.22
C LYS A 59 -7.45 -2.85 -11.79
N VAL A 60 -7.07 -1.62 -11.42
CA VAL A 60 -6.57 -1.32 -10.07
C VAL A 60 -7.45 -0.27 -9.39
N PHE A 61 -7.64 -0.43 -8.09
CA PHE A 61 -8.19 0.59 -7.23
C PHE A 61 -7.03 1.23 -6.47
N HIS A 62 -6.84 2.54 -6.63
CA HIS A 62 -5.83 3.29 -5.87
C HIS A 62 -6.52 3.95 -4.69
N LEU A 63 -6.43 3.29 -3.53
CA LEU A 63 -7.03 3.74 -2.28
C LEU A 63 -6.07 4.64 -1.53
N ILE A 64 -6.37 5.93 -1.50
CA ILE A 64 -5.55 6.97 -0.85
C ILE A 64 -6.17 7.34 0.49
N ARG A 65 -5.35 7.43 1.53
CA ARG A 65 -5.75 7.87 2.86
C ARG A 65 -4.69 8.80 3.43
N HIS A 66 -5.07 9.62 4.40
CA HIS A 66 -4.15 10.46 5.17
C HIS A 66 -2.91 9.66 5.64
N PRO A 67 -1.68 10.08 5.27
CA PRO A 67 -0.46 9.31 5.49
C PRO A 67 -0.18 9.05 6.97
N LEU A 68 -0.30 10.08 7.81
CA LEU A 68 -0.05 9.94 9.25
C LEU A 68 -1.04 8.97 9.92
N GLU A 69 -2.31 8.99 9.53
CA GLU A 69 -3.28 8.02 10.05
C GLU A 69 -2.97 6.59 9.61
N VAL A 70 -2.52 6.39 8.36
CA VAL A 70 -2.12 5.07 7.86
C VAL A 70 -0.90 4.57 8.62
N ALA A 71 0.12 5.41 8.80
CA ALA A 71 1.32 5.07 9.56
C ALA A 71 0.98 4.71 11.01
N ARG A 72 0.16 5.52 11.69
CA ARG A 72 -0.30 5.27 13.06
C ARG A 72 -1.11 3.99 13.17
N SER A 73 -2.09 3.79 12.28
CA SER A 73 -2.93 2.60 12.26
C SER A 73 -2.11 1.33 12.04
N THR A 74 -1.11 1.38 11.16
CA THR A 74 -0.22 0.25 10.87
C THR A 74 0.71 -0.03 12.04
N ALA A 75 1.30 1.00 12.66
CA ALA A 75 2.12 0.87 13.85
C ALA A 75 1.33 0.25 15.03
N ASN A 76 0.10 0.72 15.27
CA ASN A 76 -0.80 0.18 16.28
C ASN A 76 -1.12 -1.30 16.02
N ARG A 77 -1.43 -1.67 14.77
CA ARG A 77 -1.73 -3.06 14.40
C ARG A 77 -0.53 -3.98 14.59
N GLU A 78 0.66 -3.51 14.23
CA GLU A 78 1.91 -4.25 14.44
C GLU A 78 2.18 -4.46 15.93
N LYS A 79 2.08 -3.40 16.74
CA LYS A 79 2.26 -3.48 18.19
C LYS A 79 1.26 -4.43 18.83
N TYR A 80 -0.04 -4.28 18.51
CA TYR A 80 -1.09 -5.19 18.99
C TYR A 80 -0.77 -6.65 18.67
N LEU A 81 -0.36 -6.96 17.44
CA LEU A 81 -0.02 -8.33 17.06
C LEU A 81 1.25 -8.84 17.74
N CYS A 82 2.21 -7.96 18.03
CA CYS A 82 3.40 -8.30 18.83
C CYS A 82 3.01 -8.64 20.27
N ASP A 83 2.16 -7.83 20.89
CA ASP A 83 1.64 -8.06 22.26
C ASP A 83 0.88 -9.40 22.33
N GLN A 84 0.14 -9.73 21.27
CA GLN A 84 -0.57 -11.00 21.14
C GLN A 84 0.34 -12.19 20.76
N ARG A 85 1.65 -11.97 20.57
CA ARG A 85 2.62 -12.97 20.03
C ARG A 85 2.16 -13.62 18.72
N LYS A 86 1.39 -12.88 17.93
CA LYS A 86 0.83 -13.28 16.63
C LYS A 86 1.55 -12.59 15.46
N TYR A 87 2.40 -11.62 15.74
CA TYR A 87 3.18 -10.97 14.70
C TYR A 87 4.18 -11.96 14.11
N ARG A 88 4.21 -12.03 12.79
CA ARG A 88 5.08 -12.95 12.05
C ARG A 88 6.25 -12.17 11.48
N TYR A 89 7.42 -12.76 11.61
CA TYR A 89 8.61 -12.38 10.86
C TYR A 89 8.93 -13.51 9.87
N TYR A 90 9.64 -13.18 8.80
CA TYR A 90 10.28 -14.19 7.97
C TYR A 90 11.79 -13.92 7.91
N ARG A 91 12.56 -14.95 7.61
CA ARG A 91 13.99 -14.79 7.34
C ARG A 91 14.23 -14.67 5.85
N GLY A 92 14.99 -13.65 5.44
CA GLY A 92 15.52 -13.55 4.08
C GLY A 92 16.64 -14.54 3.86
N ARG A 93 17.13 -14.62 2.62
CA ARG A 93 18.26 -15.50 2.27
C ARG A 93 19.58 -15.04 2.89
N ASP A 94 19.68 -13.76 3.21
CA ASP A 94 20.76 -13.16 4.01
C ASP A 94 20.72 -13.52 5.50
N GLY A 95 19.73 -14.30 5.93
CA GLY A 95 19.54 -14.72 7.32
C GLY A 95 18.92 -13.67 8.24
N ARG A 96 18.72 -12.43 7.78
CA ARG A 96 18.10 -11.34 8.54
C ARG A 96 16.59 -11.57 8.69
N GLN A 97 16.02 -11.03 9.76
CA GLN A 97 14.58 -11.10 10.00
C GLN A 97 13.88 -9.86 9.43
N TYR A 98 12.78 -10.09 8.72
CA TYR A 98 11.96 -9.08 8.07
C TYR A 98 10.51 -9.14 8.55
N ARG A 99 9.88 -7.96 8.58
CA ARG A 99 8.46 -7.78 8.92
C ARG A 99 7.57 -8.36 7.83
N TRP A 100 6.62 -9.24 8.19
CA TRP A 100 5.89 -10.07 7.21
C TRP A 100 5.01 -9.31 6.21
N TRP A 101 4.59 -8.08 6.52
CA TRP A 101 3.77 -7.24 5.63
C TRP A 101 4.37 -5.87 5.34
N ALA A 102 5.63 -5.65 5.73
CA ALA A 102 6.29 -4.39 5.54
C ALA A 102 7.33 -4.49 4.41
N LEU A 103 7.75 -3.33 3.90
CA LEU A 103 9.00 -3.21 3.15
C LEU A 103 10.16 -3.73 4.00
N THR A 104 11.24 -4.11 3.34
CA THR A 104 12.36 -4.80 4.01
C THR A 104 13.26 -3.86 4.80
N GLY A 105 13.21 -2.56 4.52
CA GLY A 105 14.20 -1.59 4.97
C GLY A 105 15.44 -1.53 4.06
N LEU A 106 15.49 -2.35 3.01
CA LEU A 106 16.58 -2.35 2.03
C LEU A 106 16.24 -1.54 0.78
N GLU A 107 15.03 -0.98 0.71
CA GLU A 107 14.59 -0.12 -0.37
C GLU A 107 15.34 1.22 -0.31
N PRO A 108 15.73 1.83 -1.45
CA PRO A 108 16.58 3.04 -1.46
C PRO A 108 16.04 4.23 -0.66
N ILE A 109 14.72 4.33 -0.47
CA ILE A 109 14.11 5.38 0.37
C ILE A 109 14.61 5.35 1.82
N PHE A 110 15.05 4.18 2.30
CA PHE A 110 15.53 4.01 3.67
C PHE A 110 17.01 4.38 3.83
N ASP A 111 17.75 4.62 2.74
CA ASP A 111 19.19 4.92 2.79
C ASP A 111 19.52 6.21 3.56
N SER A 112 18.57 7.14 3.67
CA SER A 112 18.70 8.37 4.46
C SER A 112 18.55 8.17 5.97
N PHE A 113 18.26 6.96 6.45
CA PHE A 113 17.88 6.72 7.84
C PHE A 113 18.67 5.60 8.50
N ASP A 114 19.01 5.79 9.78
CA ASP A 114 19.36 4.68 10.64
C ASP A 114 18.09 3.94 11.07
N LEU A 115 17.83 2.79 10.46
CA LEU A 115 16.67 1.95 10.75
C LEU A 115 16.54 1.54 12.22
N SER A 116 17.65 1.50 12.98
CA SER A 116 17.62 1.16 14.40
C SER A 116 17.05 2.28 15.28
N GLN A 117 17.06 3.52 14.78
CA GLN A 117 16.56 4.70 15.48
C GLN A 117 15.13 5.08 15.08
N LEU A 118 14.61 4.51 13.98
CA LEU A 118 13.25 4.80 13.53
C LEU A 118 12.21 4.23 14.48
N THR A 119 11.23 5.06 14.86
CA THR A 119 10.02 4.56 15.49
C THR A 119 9.20 3.71 14.52
N LEU A 120 8.30 2.87 15.04
CA LEU A 120 7.36 2.12 14.18
C LEU A 120 6.51 3.07 13.30
N PHE A 121 6.14 4.23 13.84
CA PHE A 121 5.39 5.23 13.09
C PHE A 121 6.21 5.77 11.91
N GLN A 122 7.44 6.22 12.17
CA GLN A 122 8.34 6.74 11.13
C GLN A 122 8.61 5.69 10.04
N PHE A 123 8.89 4.46 10.42
CA PHE A 123 9.09 3.36 9.46
C PHE A 123 7.86 3.19 8.55
N HIS A 124 6.65 3.17 9.13
CA HIS A 124 5.43 2.98 8.34
C HIS A 124 5.05 4.22 7.51
N LEU A 125 5.46 5.42 7.92
CA LEU A 125 5.32 6.65 7.13
C LEU A 125 6.24 6.63 5.90
N ILE A 126 7.53 6.32 6.08
CA ILE A 126 8.49 6.18 4.97
C ILE A 126 7.99 5.11 3.99
N GLN A 127 7.56 3.97 4.52
CA GLN A 127 6.98 2.91 3.70
C GLN A 127 5.77 3.38 2.90
N TRP A 128 4.88 4.17 3.49
CA TRP A 128 3.71 4.69 2.79
C TRP A 128 4.15 5.60 1.63
N ILE A 129 5.12 6.48 1.86
CA ILE A 129 5.66 7.37 0.82
C ILE A 129 6.24 6.57 -0.36
N GLU A 130 7.02 5.54 -0.09
CA GLU A 130 7.56 4.64 -1.12
C GLU A 130 6.47 3.91 -1.91
N ILE A 131 5.42 3.46 -1.22
CA ILE A 131 4.30 2.76 -1.86
C ILE A 131 3.55 3.69 -2.81
N GLU A 132 3.32 4.94 -2.42
CA GLU A 132 2.65 5.93 -3.28
C GLU A 132 3.53 6.31 -4.48
N ASN A 133 4.84 6.46 -4.30
CA ASN A 133 5.78 6.65 -5.42
C ASN A 133 5.72 5.48 -6.42
N ARG A 134 5.71 4.23 -5.92
CA ARG A 134 5.53 3.04 -6.77
C ARG A 134 4.16 2.99 -7.43
N ALA A 135 3.10 3.48 -6.78
CA ALA A 135 1.77 3.55 -7.38
C ALA A 135 1.79 4.48 -8.60
N MET A 136 2.34 5.69 -8.45
CA MET A 136 2.40 6.65 -9.56
C MET A 136 3.34 6.18 -10.68
N GLU A 137 4.46 5.56 -10.33
CA GLU A 137 5.33 4.95 -11.34
C GLU A 137 4.64 3.80 -12.07
N TYR A 138 3.88 2.95 -11.38
CA TYR A 138 3.07 1.90 -12.01
C TYR A 138 2.06 2.50 -13.01
N LEU A 139 1.35 3.55 -12.60
CA LEU A 139 0.36 4.19 -13.46
C LEU A 139 0.98 4.75 -14.74
N ARG A 140 2.09 5.48 -14.58
CA ARG A 140 2.83 6.11 -15.69
C ARG A 140 3.48 5.07 -16.60
N ARG A 141 4.19 4.10 -16.03
CA ARG A 141 5.00 3.12 -16.77
C ARG A 141 4.17 2.18 -17.62
N PHE A 142 2.96 1.85 -17.17
CA PHE A 142 2.09 0.86 -17.83
C PHE A 142 0.82 1.46 -18.44
N ASP A 143 0.74 2.79 -18.53
CA ASP A 143 -0.44 3.52 -19.06
C ASP A 143 -1.75 3.06 -18.41
N MET A 144 -1.73 2.94 -17.08
CA MET A 144 -2.84 2.36 -16.32
C MET A 144 -3.89 3.39 -15.90
N HIS A 145 -3.76 4.66 -16.30
CA HIS A 145 -4.65 5.74 -15.87
C HIS A 145 -6.12 5.47 -16.18
N THR A 146 -6.45 4.95 -17.38
CA THR A 146 -7.84 4.58 -17.76
C THR A 146 -8.34 3.31 -17.08
N ARG A 147 -7.44 2.55 -16.43
CA ARG A 147 -7.68 1.26 -15.77
C ARG A 147 -7.37 1.33 -14.28
N CYS A 148 -7.35 2.55 -13.76
CA CYS A 148 -7.19 2.87 -12.36
C CYS A 148 -8.38 3.71 -11.91
N LEU A 149 -9.06 3.27 -10.87
CA LEU A 149 -10.03 4.09 -10.16
C LEU A 149 -9.40 4.56 -8.85
N THR A 150 -9.15 5.86 -8.74
CA THR A 150 -8.65 6.47 -7.51
C THR A 150 -9.80 6.75 -6.54
N LEU A 151 -9.60 6.39 -5.27
CA LEU A 151 -10.59 6.50 -4.21
C LEU A 151 -9.93 7.08 -2.96
N HIS A 152 -10.54 8.11 -2.37
CA HIS A 152 -10.11 8.74 -1.13
C HIS A 152 -10.86 8.14 0.06
N ALA A 153 -10.14 7.42 0.92
CA ALA A 153 -10.70 6.82 2.12
C ALA A 153 -10.55 7.76 3.33
N PRO A 154 -11.61 7.89 4.17
CA PRO A 154 -12.87 7.14 4.14
C PRO A 154 -14.01 7.76 3.31
N GLN A 155 -13.82 8.95 2.71
CA GLN A 155 -14.88 9.76 2.11
C GLN A 155 -15.62 9.02 0.98
N ASP A 156 -14.87 8.44 0.05
CA ASP A 156 -15.42 7.78 -1.14
C ASP A 156 -16.06 6.42 -0.82
N LEU A 157 -15.50 5.70 0.14
CA LEU A 157 -15.95 4.33 0.45
C LEU A 157 -17.32 4.28 1.12
N ASN A 158 -17.79 5.40 1.68
CA ASN A 158 -19.11 5.51 2.31
C ASN A 158 -20.13 6.26 1.44
N CYS A 159 -19.82 6.52 0.17
CA CYS A 159 -20.69 7.23 -0.77
C CYS A 159 -21.36 6.26 -1.74
N ALA A 160 -22.70 6.26 -1.78
CA ALA A 160 -23.46 5.41 -2.71
C ALA A 160 -23.14 5.69 -4.18
N ALA A 161 -22.92 6.96 -4.55
CA ALA A 161 -22.53 7.32 -5.91
C ALA A 161 -21.14 6.75 -6.28
N THR A 162 -20.22 6.66 -5.32
CA THR A 162 -18.91 6.04 -5.53
C THR A 162 -19.01 4.52 -5.58
N ALA A 163 -19.90 3.90 -4.80
CA ALA A 163 -20.19 2.47 -4.93
C ALA A 163 -20.66 2.10 -6.35
N ALA A 164 -21.56 2.89 -6.93
CA ALA A 164 -22.01 2.71 -8.32
C ALA A 164 -20.84 2.86 -9.32
N LYS A 165 -19.95 3.85 -9.14
CA LYS A 165 -18.74 4.00 -9.96
C LYS A 165 -17.80 2.80 -9.85
N ILE A 166 -17.65 2.21 -8.66
CA ILE A 166 -16.84 1.01 -8.45
C ILE A 166 -17.42 -0.16 -9.25
N LEU A 167 -18.73 -0.37 -9.19
CA LEU A 167 -19.44 -1.44 -9.91
C LEU A 167 -19.32 -1.28 -11.43
N ASP A 168 -19.59 -0.07 -11.94
CA ASP A 168 -19.41 0.28 -13.35
C ASP A 168 -17.96 0.03 -13.80
N PHE A 169 -17.00 0.50 -13.01
CA PHE A 169 -15.58 0.32 -13.30
C PHE A 169 -15.17 -1.16 -13.40
N VAL A 170 -15.77 -2.07 -12.62
CA VAL A 170 -15.51 -3.52 -12.73
C VAL A 170 -16.44 -4.24 -13.71
N GLY A 171 -17.41 -3.55 -14.30
CA GLY A 171 -18.38 -4.10 -15.25
C GLY A 171 -19.40 -5.04 -14.59
N ILE A 172 -19.80 -4.76 -13.35
CA ILE A 172 -20.86 -5.48 -12.63
C ILE A 172 -22.13 -4.63 -12.68
N ASP A 173 -23.23 -5.24 -13.13
CA ASP A 173 -24.55 -4.60 -13.17
C ASP A 173 -25.14 -4.46 -11.75
N ASP A 174 -25.69 -3.29 -11.42
CA ASP A 174 -26.22 -2.93 -10.09
C ASP A 174 -27.75 -2.97 -10.06
N SER A 175 -28.34 -4.06 -10.58
CA SER A 175 -29.79 -4.25 -10.61
C SER A 175 -30.44 -4.46 -9.22
N GLY A 176 -29.66 -4.40 -8.13
CA GLY A 176 -30.09 -4.77 -6.78
C GLY A 176 -29.86 -3.73 -5.68
N GLY A 177 -29.31 -2.54 -5.96
CA GLY A 177 -29.07 -1.51 -4.95
C GLY A 177 -28.06 -1.96 -3.90
N LEU A 178 -26.81 -2.17 -4.32
CA LEU A 178 -25.76 -2.68 -3.44
C LEU A 178 -25.42 -1.66 -2.33
N SER A 179 -25.76 -1.99 -1.08
CA SER A 179 -25.30 -1.26 0.10
C SER A 179 -24.00 -1.86 0.61
N MET A 180 -22.91 -1.08 0.62
CA MET A 180 -21.65 -1.46 1.26
C MET A 180 -21.56 -0.78 2.63
N PRO A 181 -22.04 -1.41 3.72
CA PRO A 181 -21.86 -0.85 5.05
C PRO A 181 -20.37 -0.78 5.37
N GLY A 182 -19.84 0.44 5.52
CA GLY A 182 -18.45 0.65 5.90
C GLY A 182 -18.19 0.07 7.28
N VAL A 183 -17.32 -0.93 7.36
CA VAL A 183 -16.81 -1.46 8.64
C VAL A 183 -15.46 -0.80 8.92
N GLN A 184 -15.41 0.03 9.96
CA GLN A 184 -14.14 0.58 10.42
C GLN A 184 -13.34 -0.53 11.12
N ASN A 185 -12.17 -0.86 10.58
CA ASN A 185 -11.22 -1.75 11.25
C ASN A 185 -10.68 -1.09 12.52
N ARG A 186 -11.19 -1.49 13.69
CA ARG A 186 -10.69 -1.05 14.99
C ARG A 186 -9.60 -2.01 15.48
N THR A 187 -8.49 -1.47 15.98
CA THR A 187 -7.50 -2.26 16.74
C THR A 187 -7.86 -2.15 18.22
N PRO A 188 -8.31 -3.23 18.88
CA PRO A 188 -8.77 -3.15 20.27
C PRO A 188 -7.70 -2.57 21.20
N GLY A 189 -8.07 -1.57 21.99
CA GLY A 189 -7.17 -0.89 22.93
C GLY A 189 -6.20 0.13 22.30
N TYR A 190 -6.33 0.41 20.99
CA TYR A 190 -5.45 1.35 20.29
C TYR A 190 -6.27 2.40 19.52
N GLU A 191 -6.13 3.66 19.91
CA GLU A 191 -6.70 4.79 19.18
C GLU A 191 -5.82 5.19 18.01
N THR A 192 -6.44 5.44 16.85
CA THR A 192 -5.76 6.04 15.69
C THR A 192 -6.00 7.54 15.72
N SER A 193 -5.42 8.21 16.71
CA SER A 193 -5.32 9.66 16.77
C SER A 193 -3.93 10.08 16.33
N VAL A 194 -3.85 11.16 15.55
CA VAL A 194 -2.60 11.81 15.15
C VAL A 194 -2.41 13.01 16.08
N GLY A 195 -1.39 12.98 16.92
CA GLY A 195 -1.06 14.06 17.84
C GLY A 195 0.12 14.90 17.39
N ASN A 196 0.59 15.78 18.27
CA ASN A 196 1.76 16.61 18.03
C ASN A 196 3.03 15.78 17.81
N ASP A 197 3.18 14.65 18.50
CA ASP A 197 4.34 13.77 18.37
C ASP A 197 4.45 13.15 16.98
N GLU A 198 3.32 12.72 16.38
CA GLU A 198 3.28 12.24 15.01
C GLU A 198 3.60 13.36 14.00
N LEU A 199 3.13 14.59 14.26
CA LEU A 199 3.46 15.74 13.42
C LEU A 199 4.96 16.06 13.47
N ILE A 200 5.57 16.07 14.65
CA ILE A 200 7.03 16.28 14.80
C ILE A 200 7.79 15.19 14.05
N GLN A 201 7.49 13.92 14.32
CA GLN A 201 8.13 12.79 13.64
C GLN A 201 7.96 12.86 12.12
N SER A 202 6.81 13.31 11.62
CA SER A 202 6.58 13.47 10.18
C SER A 202 7.47 14.55 9.57
N ARG A 203 7.69 15.68 10.27
CA ARG A 203 8.59 16.75 9.81
C ARG A 203 10.03 16.27 9.78
N ASP A 204 10.45 15.48 10.77
CA ASP A 204 11.80 14.90 10.79
C ASP A 204 12.03 14.00 9.58
N ILE A 205 11.04 13.18 9.22
CA ILE A 205 11.09 12.33 8.02
C ILE A 205 11.13 13.16 6.74
N VAL A 206 10.22 14.12 6.59
CA VAL A 206 10.15 14.96 5.38
C VAL A 206 11.42 15.77 5.18
N SER A 207 12.02 16.28 6.26
CA SER A 207 13.26 17.07 6.19
C SER A 207 14.49 16.25 5.84
N ALA A 208 14.46 14.93 6.10
CA ALA A 208 15.58 14.01 5.82
C ALA A 208 15.43 13.26 4.49
N LEU A 209 14.21 13.19 3.93
CA LEU A 209 13.97 12.51 2.66
C LEU A 209 14.53 13.31 1.47
N PRO A 210 15.09 12.63 0.45
CA PRO A 210 15.36 13.27 -0.83
C PRO A 210 14.09 13.85 -1.43
N THR A 211 14.14 15.09 -1.92
CA THR A 211 12.98 15.82 -2.49
C THR A 211 12.25 15.02 -3.57
N ALA A 212 12.96 14.23 -4.37
CA ALA A 212 12.37 13.39 -5.42
C ALA A 212 11.28 12.44 -4.90
N TYR A 213 11.36 11.95 -3.66
CA TYR A 213 10.30 11.11 -3.07
C TYR A 213 9.04 11.87 -2.67
N LEU A 214 9.12 13.21 -2.60
CA LEU A 214 8.05 14.09 -2.17
C LEU A 214 7.35 14.80 -3.34
N GLU A 215 8.01 14.91 -4.49
CA GLU A 215 7.48 15.54 -5.71
C GLU A 215 6.13 14.98 -6.12
N VAL A 216 5.93 13.67 -5.95
CA VAL A 216 4.67 13.00 -6.31
C VAL A 216 3.45 13.62 -5.62
N PHE A 217 3.60 14.15 -4.40
CA PHE A 217 2.49 14.71 -3.62
C PHE A 217 2.07 16.11 -4.08
N GLN A 218 2.82 16.74 -4.99
CA GLN A 218 2.50 18.04 -5.58
C GLN A 218 1.52 17.93 -6.78
N HIS A 219 1.18 16.70 -7.17
CA HIS A 219 0.33 16.42 -8.32
C HIS A 219 -0.92 15.64 -7.92
N GLU A 220 -1.95 15.66 -8.78
CA GLU A 220 -3.09 14.77 -8.59
C GLU A 220 -2.65 13.31 -8.64
N PRO A 221 -3.23 12.43 -7.81
CA PRO A 221 -4.44 12.66 -6.99
C PRO A 221 -4.19 13.25 -5.58
N TYR A 222 -2.98 13.69 -5.28
CA TYR A 222 -2.61 14.13 -3.92
C TYR A 222 -2.74 15.63 -3.72
N ALA A 223 -2.49 16.46 -4.74
CA ALA A 223 -2.46 17.91 -4.63
C ALA A 223 -3.74 18.53 -4.01
N SER A 224 -4.89 17.92 -4.28
CA SER A 224 -6.20 18.32 -3.74
C SER A 224 -6.42 17.93 -2.26
N GLN A 225 -5.53 17.14 -1.67
CA GLN A 225 -5.69 16.61 -0.33
C GLN A 225 -5.19 17.59 0.74
N PRO A 226 -5.95 17.85 1.82
CA PRO A 226 -5.53 18.79 2.88
C PRO A 226 -4.17 18.44 3.51
N TRP A 227 -3.87 17.15 3.61
CA TRP A 227 -2.64 16.64 4.21
C TRP A 227 -1.43 16.68 3.28
N ALA A 228 -1.59 16.95 1.98
CA ALA A 228 -0.47 16.95 1.02
C ALA A 228 0.60 17.99 1.38
N THR A 229 0.18 19.11 1.97
CA THR A 229 1.08 20.15 2.50
C THR A 229 2.01 19.64 3.60
N LEU A 230 1.66 18.57 4.31
CA LEU A 230 2.53 17.94 5.31
C LEU A 230 3.71 17.20 4.68
N LEU A 231 3.59 16.81 3.41
CA LEU A 231 4.60 16.08 2.65
C LEU A 231 5.21 16.92 1.53
N SER A 232 4.86 18.20 1.46
CA SER A 232 5.41 19.13 0.48
C SER A 232 6.54 19.93 1.13
N THR A 233 7.65 20.10 0.40
CA THR A 233 8.75 20.99 0.74
C THR A 233 8.54 22.38 0.16
#